data_AF-A0A1L7UAR6-F1
#
_entry.id   AF-A0A1L7UAR6-F1
#
_cell.length_a   1.000
_cell.length_b   1.000
_cell.length_c   1.000
_cell.angle_alpha   90.00
_cell.angle_beta   90.00
_cell.angle_gamma   90.00
#
_symmetry.space_group_name_H-M   'P 1'
#
loop_
_entity.id
_entity.type
_entity.pdbx_description
1 polymer ?
#
loop_
_entity_poly.entity_id
_entity_poly.type
_entity_poly.pdbx_seq_one_letter_code
_entity_poly.pdbx_strand_id
1 'polypeptide(L)'
;MASCRLPPPVEIPNSPNTVEVYIIDTTSFMSGFPASTFVGPLVPGFDTINVGSYSFLIKHPGSNTKYDTIVFDLGVRKDWENLPETFVAGIKSSGCKIEVQTDVASILRENGQNLDDVGAIIWSHWHFDHAGDPQTFPRATDLIVGPGFKSNMIPAYPTVKDSHVNETAWEGRELIEIDFKGQRGLKIGNFDAYDFYGDGSFYLLSSPGHAVGHMSARAHVCSGSHNC
;
A
#
# COMPACT_ATOMS: atom_id res chain seq x y z
N MET A 1 -29.40 -12.45 26.11
CA MET A 1 -29.04 -11.30 25.26
C MET A 1 -27.60 -10.93 25.57
N ALA A 2 -26.67 -11.12 24.64
CA ALA A 2 -25.30 -10.65 24.84
C ALA A 2 -25.33 -9.12 24.93
N SER A 3 -24.76 -8.56 26.00
CA SER A 3 -24.58 -7.12 26.16
C SER A 3 -23.86 -6.59 24.92
N CYS A 4 -24.45 -5.59 24.25
CA CYS A 4 -23.82 -4.89 23.14
C CYS A 4 -22.53 -4.25 23.69
N ARG A 5 -21.38 -4.84 23.39
CA ARG A 5 -20.09 -4.29 23.79
C ARG A 5 -19.88 -2.99 23.03
N LEU A 6 -19.83 -1.87 23.75
CA LEU A 6 -19.40 -0.61 23.15
C LEU A 6 -17.96 -0.78 22.63
N PRO A 7 -17.63 -0.19 21.47
CA PRO A 7 -16.25 -0.18 21.01
C PRO A 7 -15.37 0.51 22.06
N PRO A 8 -14.12 0.07 22.24
CA PRO A 8 -13.19 0.76 23.13
C PRO A 8 -13.04 2.22 22.70
N PRO A 9 -12.86 3.17 23.64
CA PRO A 9 -12.54 4.55 23.32
C PRO A 9 -11.33 4.60 22.38
N VAL A 10 -11.43 5.39 21.31
CA VAL A 10 -10.32 5.60 20.37
C VAL A 10 -9.69 6.93 20.73
N GLU A 11 -8.59 6.88 21.48
CA GLU A 11 -7.75 8.03 21.74
C GLU A 11 -6.79 8.22 20.56
N ILE A 12 -6.82 9.42 19.98
CA ILE A 12 -5.92 9.83 18.91
C ILE A 12 -5.19 11.08 19.43
N PRO A 13 -3.86 11.13 19.37
CA PRO A 13 -3.14 12.33 19.75
C PRO A 13 -3.62 13.54 18.94
N ASN A 14 -3.94 14.63 19.62
CA ASN A 14 -4.24 15.89 18.96
C ASN A 14 -2.98 16.42 18.29
N SER A 15 -3.12 16.85 17.04
CA SER A 15 -2.04 17.49 16.28
C SER A 15 -2.62 18.65 15.46
N PRO A 16 -1.93 19.81 15.39
CA PRO A 16 -2.28 20.87 14.46
C PRO A 16 -1.79 20.59 13.04
N ASN A 17 -0.93 19.58 12.86
CA ASN A 17 -0.32 19.28 11.58
C ASN A 17 -1.23 18.37 10.74
N THR A 18 -1.13 18.54 9.43
CA THR A 18 -1.90 17.78 8.45
C THR A 18 -1.05 17.40 7.25
N VAL A 19 -1.48 16.37 6.54
CA VAL A 19 -1.01 16.03 5.21
C VAL A 19 -2.09 16.29 4.17
N GLU A 20 -1.68 16.42 2.92
CA GLU A 20 -2.56 16.38 1.76
C GLU A 20 -2.60 14.95 1.23
N VAL A 21 -3.79 14.45 0.88
CA VAL A 21 -3.99 13.10 0.33
C VAL A 21 -4.71 13.20 -0.99
N TYR A 22 -4.11 12.65 -2.04
CA TYR A 22 -4.69 12.57 -3.38
C TYR A 22 -4.91 11.11 -3.75
N ILE A 23 -6.10 10.80 -4.26
CA ILE A 23 -6.41 9.47 -4.78
C ILE A 23 -5.91 9.39 -6.22
N ILE A 24 -5.23 8.28 -6.54
CA ILE A 24 -4.77 7.95 -7.88
C ILE A 24 -5.59 6.76 -8.37
N ASP A 25 -6.34 6.95 -9.45
CA ASP A 25 -6.87 5.85 -10.25
C ASP A 25 -5.69 5.16 -10.93
N THR A 26 -5.35 3.94 -10.50
CA THR A 26 -4.19 3.21 -11.01
C THR A 26 -4.41 2.64 -12.41
N THR A 27 -5.59 2.83 -12.99
CA THR A 27 -6.04 2.21 -14.25
C THR A 27 -6.10 0.68 -14.22
N SER A 28 -5.90 0.08 -13.05
CA SER A 28 -5.98 -1.36 -12.84
C SER A 28 -7.43 -1.79 -12.79
N PHE A 29 -7.79 -2.70 -13.67
CA PHE A 29 -9.11 -3.32 -13.71
C PHE A 29 -8.96 -4.83 -13.85
N MET A 30 -9.54 -5.54 -12.89
CA MET A 30 -9.48 -7.00 -12.79
C MET A 30 -10.89 -7.54 -12.90
N SER A 31 -11.11 -8.53 -13.77
CA SER A 31 -12.45 -9.09 -14.00
C SER A 31 -12.47 -10.61 -14.09
N GLY A 32 -13.61 -11.19 -13.73
CA GLY A 32 -13.82 -12.64 -13.77
C GLY A 32 -13.09 -13.40 -12.65
N PHE A 33 -12.69 -12.72 -11.57
CA PHE A 33 -12.11 -13.41 -10.42
C PHE A 33 -13.20 -14.11 -9.60
N PRO A 34 -12.95 -15.31 -9.05
CA PRO A 34 -13.91 -15.98 -8.18
C PRO A 34 -14.26 -15.11 -6.97
N ALA A 35 -15.54 -14.85 -6.74
CA ALA A 35 -15.99 -14.03 -5.61
C ALA A 35 -15.58 -14.64 -4.26
N SER A 36 -15.41 -15.97 -4.21
CA SER A 36 -14.96 -16.71 -3.02
C SER A 36 -13.57 -16.32 -2.54
N THR A 37 -12.75 -15.69 -3.39
CA THR A 37 -11.44 -15.17 -3.03
C THR A 37 -11.54 -13.87 -2.22
N PHE A 38 -12.66 -13.16 -2.31
CA PHE A 38 -12.85 -11.82 -1.72
C PHE A 38 -13.88 -11.80 -0.60
N VAL A 39 -14.97 -12.56 -0.74
CA VAL A 39 -16.11 -12.49 0.17
C VAL A 39 -16.57 -13.87 0.63
N GLY A 40 -17.03 -13.92 1.89
CA GLY A 40 -17.69 -15.08 2.46
C GLY A 40 -18.78 -14.63 3.45
N PRO A 41 -19.94 -15.32 3.51
CA PRO A 41 -20.36 -16.43 2.66
C PRO A 41 -20.69 -16.00 1.22
N LEU A 42 -20.61 -16.94 0.28
CA LEU A 42 -21.00 -16.69 -1.12
C LEU A 42 -22.49 -16.41 -1.25
N VAL A 43 -22.83 -15.42 -2.08
CA VAL A 43 -24.21 -15.09 -2.44
C VAL A 43 -24.55 -15.81 -3.75
N PRO A 44 -25.65 -16.59 -3.82
CA PRO A 44 -26.05 -17.26 -5.05
C PRO A 44 -26.19 -16.29 -6.24
N GLY A 45 -25.54 -16.60 -7.36
CA GLY A 45 -25.50 -15.75 -8.55
C GLY A 45 -24.43 -14.65 -8.52
N PHE A 46 -23.62 -14.58 -7.46
CA PHE A 46 -22.45 -13.71 -7.34
C PHE A 46 -21.17 -14.56 -7.32
N ASP A 47 -20.91 -15.24 -8.44
CA ASP A 47 -19.80 -16.19 -8.56
C ASP A 47 -18.47 -15.52 -8.93
N THR A 48 -18.54 -14.35 -9.56
CA THR A 48 -17.36 -13.56 -9.95
C THR A 48 -17.47 -12.11 -9.52
N ILE A 49 -16.31 -11.48 -9.33
CA ILE A 49 -16.19 -10.06 -8.99
C ILE A 49 -15.28 -9.34 -9.98
N ASN A 50 -15.60 -8.07 -10.20
CA ASN A 50 -14.74 -7.12 -10.89
C ASN A 50 -14.25 -6.09 -9.88
N VAL A 51 -12.95 -5.83 -9.86
CA VAL A 51 -12.31 -4.96 -8.87
C VAL A 51 -11.28 -4.07 -9.55
N GLY A 52 -11.09 -2.88 -8.98
CA GLY A 52 -9.98 -1.99 -9.32
C GLY A 52 -9.15 -1.70 -8.07
N SER A 53 -7.92 -1.23 -8.27
CA SER A 53 -7.03 -0.80 -7.20
C SER A 53 -6.79 0.70 -7.26
N TYR A 54 -6.68 1.33 -6.09
CA TYR A 54 -6.32 2.74 -5.97
C TYR A 54 -4.98 2.87 -5.25
N SER A 55 -4.25 3.92 -5.61
CA SER A 55 -3.05 4.37 -4.92
C SER A 55 -3.31 5.74 -4.32
N PHE A 56 -2.46 6.16 -3.37
CA PHE A 56 -2.59 7.47 -2.75
C PHE A 56 -1.26 8.21 -2.78
N LEU A 57 -1.28 9.46 -3.24
CA LEU A 57 -0.15 10.38 -3.07
C LEU A 57 -0.36 11.14 -1.76
N ILE A 58 0.63 11.12 -0.88
CA ILE A 58 0.61 11.86 0.38
C ILE A 58 1.69 12.92 0.29
N LYS A 59 1.31 14.18 0.52
CA LYS A 59 2.23 15.30 0.64
C LYS A 59 2.18 15.84 2.05
N HIS A 60 3.34 16.11 2.63
CA HIS A 60 3.44 16.74 3.93
C HIS A 60 4.01 18.16 3.79
N PRO A 61 3.15 19.19 3.74
CA PRO A 61 3.60 20.58 3.68
C PRO A 61 4.48 20.91 4.89
N GLY A 62 5.64 21.52 4.64
CA GLY A 62 6.54 21.98 5.69
C GLY A 62 7.47 20.92 6.28
N SER A 63 7.36 19.66 5.88
CA SER A 63 8.47 18.72 6.05
C SER A 63 9.65 19.16 5.16
N ASN A 64 10.87 18.86 5.60
CA ASN A 64 12.11 19.14 4.88
C ASN A 64 12.95 17.86 4.80
N THR A 65 12.30 16.74 4.51
CA THR A 65 12.92 15.42 4.43
C THR A 65 12.72 14.85 3.03
N LYS A 66 13.42 13.78 2.68
CA LYS A 66 13.11 13.11 1.40
C LYS A 66 11.65 12.59 1.36
N TYR A 67 11.00 12.41 2.51
CA TYR A 67 9.62 11.90 2.61
C TYR A 67 8.54 12.98 2.55
N ASP A 68 8.84 14.19 2.08
CA ASP A 68 7.82 15.24 1.90
C ASP A 68 6.72 14.82 0.94
N THR A 69 7.05 13.96 -0.03
CA THR A 69 6.10 13.29 -0.92
C THR A 69 6.33 11.79 -0.89
N ILE A 70 5.27 11.03 -0.61
CA ILE A 70 5.28 9.56 -0.59
C ILE A 70 4.06 9.01 -1.32
N VAL A 71 4.17 7.78 -1.82
CA VAL A 71 3.06 7.07 -2.46
C VAL A 71 2.69 5.86 -1.61
N PHE A 72 1.42 5.66 -1.36
CA PHE A 72 0.87 4.49 -0.66
C PHE A 72 0.19 3.59 -1.68
N ASP A 73 0.76 2.40 -1.87
CA ASP A 73 0.48 1.40 -2.92
C ASP A 73 0.68 1.90 -4.36
N LEU A 74 0.83 0.97 -5.31
CA LEU A 74 1.05 1.24 -6.73
C LEU A 74 0.04 0.55 -7.67
N GLY A 75 -0.97 -0.13 -7.11
CA GLY A 75 -1.91 -0.92 -7.89
C GLY A 75 -1.28 -2.18 -8.51
N VAL A 76 -1.81 -2.62 -9.65
CA VAL A 76 -1.23 -3.69 -10.47
C VAL A 76 -0.18 -3.10 -11.41
N ARG A 77 0.97 -3.77 -11.56
CA ARG A 77 1.98 -3.34 -12.55
C ARG A 77 1.42 -3.45 -13.98
N LYS A 78 1.77 -2.49 -14.83
CA LYS A 78 1.30 -2.43 -16.22
C LYS A 78 1.64 -3.70 -17.02
N ASP A 79 2.84 -4.21 -16.80
CA ASP A 79 3.40 -5.42 -17.39
C ASP A 79 3.27 -6.60 -16.41
N TRP A 80 2.06 -6.87 -15.92
CA TRP A 80 1.79 -7.90 -14.90
C TRP A 80 2.25 -9.30 -15.33
N GLU A 81 2.46 -9.54 -16.62
CA GLU A 81 3.06 -10.76 -17.14
C GLU A 81 4.54 -10.96 -16.73
N ASN A 82 5.19 -9.93 -16.19
CA ASN A 82 6.51 -9.99 -15.56
C ASN A 82 6.47 -10.25 -14.04
N LEU A 83 5.28 -10.51 -13.47
CA LEU A 83 5.15 -11.09 -12.14
C LEU A 83 5.69 -12.53 -12.10
N PRO A 84 5.89 -13.12 -10.91
CA PRO A 84 6.38 -14.48 -10.78
C PRO A 84 5.58 -15.49 -11.63
N GLU A 85 6.30 -16.41 -12.29
CA GLU A 85 5.74 -17.30 -13.32
C GLU A 85 4.51 -18.08 -12.84
N THR A 86 4.50 -18.51 -11.57
CA THR A 86 3.39 -19.24 -10.94
C THR A 86 2.10 -18.40 -10.89
N PHE A 87 2.21 -17.12 -10.55
CA PHE A 87 1.09 -16.18 -10.57
C PHE A 87 0.56 -15.99 -11.99
N VAL A 88 1.46 -15.71 -12.94
CA VAL A 88 1.11 -15.45 -14.33
C VAL A 88 0.43 -16.67 -14.96
N ALA A 89 0.94 -17.87 -14.70
CA ALA A 89 0.32 -19.12 -15.13
C ALA A 89 -1.08 -19.30 -14.52
N GLY A 90 -1.22 -19.01 -13.23
CA GLY A 90 -2.51 -19.05 -12.52
C GLY A 90 -3.57 -18.18 -13.20
N ILE A 91 -3.28 -16.90 -13.42
CA ILE A 91 -4.19 -15.96 -14.10
C ILE A 91 -4.52 -16.42 -15.53
N LYS A 92 -3.53 -16.83 -16.31
CA LYS A 92 -3.75 -17.29 -17.70
C LYS A 92 -4.60 -18.56 -17.78
N SER A 93 -4.56 -19.41 -16.75
CA SER A 93 -5.33 -20.65 -16.68
C SER A 93 -6.75 -20.47 -16.11
N SER A 94 -7.01 -19.40 -15.35
CA SER A 94 -8.28 -19.20 -14.64
C SER A 94 -9.37 -18.52 -15.47
N GLY A 95 -9.00 -17.92 -16.61
CA GLY A 95 -9.92 -17.08 -17.41
C GLY A 95 -10.16 -15.70 -16.79
N CYS A 96 -9.49 -15.37 -15.68
CA CYS A 96 -9.47 -14.02 -15.13
C CYS A 96 -8.75 -13.06 -16.09
N LYS A 97 -9.14 -11.79 -16.07
CA LYS A 97 -8.51 -10.73 -16.87
C LYS A 97 -7.94 -9.67 -15.96
N ILE A 98 -6.75 -9.20 -16.32
CA ILE A 98 -6.07 -8.07 -15.71
C ILE A 98 -5.80 -7.08 -16.83
N GLU A 99 -6.33 -5.86 -16.69
CA GLU A 99 -6.16 -4.76 -17.62
C GLU A 99 -5.57 -3.58 -16.87
N VAL A 100 -4.44 -3.06 -17.33
CA VAL A 100 -3.76 -1.91 -16.74
C VAL A 100 -3.30 -1.01 -17.90
N GLN A 101 -3.83 0.21 -17.98
CA GLN A 101 -3.51 1.11 -19.10
C GLN A 101 -2.14 1.76 -18.93
N THR A 102 -1.81 2.18 -17.71
CA THR A 102 -0.54 2.82 -17.38
C THR A 102 -0.16 2.59 -15.92
N ASP A 103 1.10 2.81 -15.57
CA ASP A 103 1.61 2.68 -14.20
C ASP A 103 1.51 4.00 -13.42
N VAL A 104 1.49 3.90 -12.08
CA VAL A 104 1.38 5.06 -11.18
C VAL A 104 2.50 6.08 -11.39
N ALA A 105 3.73 5.65 -11.69
CA ALA A 105 4.84 6.56 -11.94
C ALA A 105 4.59 7.43 -13.18
N SER A 106 4.01 6.86 -14.24
CA SER A 106 3.62 7.57 -15.45
C SER A 106 2.46 8.52 -15.19
N ILE A 107 1.45 8.10 -14.42
CA ILE A 107 0.34 8.97 -14.01
C ILE A 107 0.86 10.20 -13.25
N LEU A 108 1.77 10.00 -12.30
CA LEU A 108 2.38 11.09 -11.53
C LEU A 108 3.13 12.06 -12.46
N ARG A 109 3.99 11.56 -13.36
CA ARG A 109 4.71 12.40 -14.34
C ARG A 109 3.77 13.19 -15.24
N GLU A 110 2.74 12.55 -15.77
CA GLU A 110 1.74 13.17 -16.66
C GLU A 110 0.94 14.28 -15.96
N ASN A 111 0.78 14.19 -14.64
CA ASN A 111 0.12 15.21 -13.82
C ASN A 111 1.11 16.20 -13.18
N GLY A 112 2.35 16.27 -13.67
CA GLY A 112 3.34 17.28 -13.28
C GLY A 112 4.09 16.98 -11.97
N GLN A 113 3.96 15.79 -11.40
CA GLN A 113 4.77 15.38 -10.25
C GLN A 113 6.15 14.93 -10.74
N ASN A 114 7.20 15.53 -10.20
CA ASN A 114 8.56 15.03 -10.39
C ASN A 114 8.77 13.78 -9.51
N LEU A 115 9.24 12.69 -10.11
CA LEU A 115 9.47 11.44 -9.38
C LEU A 115 10.69 11.49 -8.47
N ASP A 116 11.65 12.39 -8.74
CA ASP A 116 12.80 12.58 -7.85
C ASP A 116 12.38 13.15 -6.48
N ASP A 117 11.19 13.75 -6.40
CA ASP A 117 10.64 14.27 -5.14
C ASP A 117 9.91 13.17 -4.32
N VAL A 118 9.66 12.00 -4.91
CA VAL A 118 9.00 10.88 -4.22
C VAL A 118 10.02 10.11 -3.41
N GLY A 119 10.07 10.35 -2.10
CA GLY A 119 11.07 9.74 -1.23
C GLY A 119 10.78 8.29 -0.85
N ALA A 120 9.52 7.88 -0.88
CA ALA A 120 9.15 6.50 -0.54
C ALA A 120 7.88 6.03 -1.25
N ILE A 121 7.86 4.73 -1.50
CA ILE A 121 6.67 3.93 -1.75
C ILE A 121 6.39 3.13 -0.48
N ILE A 122 5.19 3.23 0.06
CA ILE A 122 4.72 2.39 1.16
C ILE A 122 3.82 1.33 0.55
N TRP A 123 4.17 0.06 0.75
CA TRP A 123 3.26 -1.04 0.50
C TRP A 123 2.40 -1.25 1.75
N SER A 124 1.08 -1.12 1.60
CA SER A 124 0.12 -1.63 2.58
C SER A 124 0.39 -3.11 2.83
N HIS A 125 0.63 -3.85 1.75
CA HIS A 125 1.16 -5.21 1.75
C HIS A 125 1.63 -5.57 0.33
N TRP A 126 2.13 -6.78 0.16
CA TRP A 126 2.92 -7.19 -1.01
C TRP A 126 2.14 -7.87 -2.13
N HIS A 127 0.81 -7.95 -2.04
CA HIS A 127 0.02 -8.54 -3.11
C HIS A 127 0.14 -7.74 -4.41
N PHE A 128 -0.04 -8.45 -5.52
CA PHE A 128 0.24 -7.96 -6.86
C PHE A 128 -0.59 -6.72 -7.26
N ASP A 129 -1.77 -6.55 -6.66
CA ASP A 129 -2.71 -5.45 -6.85
C ASP A 129 -2.44 -4.24 -5.94
N HIS A 130 -1.36 -4.30 -5.15
CA HIS A 130 -0.86 -3.21 -4.33
C HIS A 130 0.59 -2.87 -4.67
N ALA A 131 1.39 -3.88 -5.05
CA ALA A 131 2.83 -3.76 -5.16
C ALA A 131 3.30 -2.92 -6.36
N GLY A 132 2.58 -2.97 -7.48
CA GLY A 132 2.96 -2.35 -8.75
C GLY A 132 4.39 -2.69 -9.19
N ASP A 133 5.06 -1.71 -9.81
CA ASP A 133 6.48 -1.82 -10.18
C ASP A 133 7.28 -0.64 -9.61
N PRO A 134 7.96 -0.83 -8.46
CA PRO A 134 8.85 0.18 -7.88
C PRO A 134 10.01 0.58 -8.80
N GLN A 135 10.41 -0.25 -9.78
CA GLN A 135 11.51 0.06 -10.69
C GLN A 135 11.21 1.24 -11.62
N THR A 136 9.94 1.63 -11.74
CA THR A 136 9.50 2.82 -12.48
C THR A 136 9.81 4.14 -11.78
N PHE A 137 10.23 4.09 -10.51
CA PHE A 137 10.70 5.22 -9.70
C PHE A 137 12.23 5.25 -9.58
N PRO A 138 12.83 6.43 -9.36
CA PRO A 138 14.26 6.55 -9.07
C PRO A 138 14.72 5.60 -7.96
N ARG A 139 15.99 5.19 -8.03
CA ARG A 139 16.61 4.32 -6.98
C ARG A 139 16.69 5.00 -5.61
N ALA A 140 16.60 6.33 -5.58
CA ALA A 140 16.55 7.11 -4.34
C ALA A 140 15.19 7.02 -3.61
N THR A 141 14.13 6.53 -4.28
CA THR A 141 12.82 6.27 -3.67
C THR A 141 12.89 4.98 -2.87
N ASP A 142 12.73 5.06 -1.56
CA ASP A 142 12.73 3.90 -0.67
C ASP A 142 11.48 3.04 -0.87
N LEU A 143 11.58 1.77 -0.50
CA LEU A 143 10.44 0.88 -0.34
C LEU A 143 10.21 0.60 1.15
N ILE A 144 9.02 0.95 1.65
CA ILE A 144 8.62 0.78 3.04
C ILE A 144 7.57 -0.32 3.13
N VAL A 145 7.79 -1.28 4.03
CA VAL A 145 6.95 -2.47 4.25
C VAL A 145 6.64 -2.65 5.73
N GLY A 146 5.59 -3.43 6.02
CA GLY A 146 5.20 -3.70 7.40
C GLY A 146 5.93 -4.87 8.06
N PRO A 147 5.68 -5.09 9.36
CA PRO A 147 6.49 -5.97 10.20
C PRO A 147 6.48 -7.41 9.74
N GLY A 148 7.66 -8.04 9.73
CA GLY A 148 7.84 -9.43 9.36
C GLY A 148 7.96 -9.68 7.86
N PHE A 149 7.79 -8.67 7.01
CA PHE A 149 7.99 -8.79 5.56
C PHE A 149 9.36 -9.38 5.24
N LYS A 150 10.45 -8.76 5.72
CA LYS A 150 11.83 -9.18 5.41
C LYS A 150 12.09 -10.63 5.84
N SER A 151 11.59 -11.02 7.01
CA SER A 151 11.79 -12.37 7.53
C SER A 151 10.98 -13.46 6.81
N ASN A 152 9.90 -13.10 6.12
CA ASN A 152 9.01 -14.07 5.45
C ASN A 152 9.12 -14.04 3.92
N MET A 153 9.53 -12.91 3.34
CA MET A 153 9.54 -12.68 1.89
C MET A 153 10.95 -12.67 1.29
N ILE A 154 12.00 -12.65 2.11
CA ILE A 154 13.39 -12.65 1.61
C ILE A 154 14.09 -13.95 2.00
N PRO A 155 14.69 -14.69 1.05
CA PRO A 155 14.77 -14.36 -0.38
C PRO A 155 13.43 -14.51 -1.12
N ALA A 156 13.26 -13.74 -2.20
CA ALA A 156 12.05 -13.69 -3.04
C ALA A 156 12.37 -14.15 -4.48
N TYR A 157 11.45 -13.96 -5.44
CA TYR A 157 11.71 -14.27 -6.84
C TYR A 157 12.79 -13.33 -7.39
N PRO A 158 13.81 -13.81 -8.15
CA PRO A 158 13.92 -15.14 -8.73
C PRO A 158 14.64 -16.19 -7.86
N THR A 159 15.22 -15.79 -6.73
CA THR A 159 15.94 -16.70 -5.81
C THR A 159 15.02 -17.81 -5.29
N VAL A 160 13.77 -17.49 -4.95
CA VAL A 160 12.70 -18.43 -4.62
C VAL A 160 11.64 -18.37 -5.73
N LYS A 161 11.59 -19.40 -6.58
CA LYS A 161 10.73 -19.44 -7.77
C LYS A 161 9.24 -19.30 -7.47
N ASP A 162 8.80 -19.85 -6.34
CA ASP A 162 7.38 -19.84 -5.94
C ASP A 162 7.00 -18.58 -5.13
N SER A 163 7.93 -17.64 -4.94
CA SER A 163 7.63 -16.37 -4.26
C SER A 163 6.67 -15.54 -5.12
N HIS A 164 5.68 -14.93 -4.47
CA HIS A 164 4.77 -13.98 -5.10
C HIS A 164 5.33 -12.55 -5.19
N VAL A 165 6.50 -12.32 -4.59
CA VAL A 165 7.20 -11.03 -4.56
C VAL A 165 8.50 -11.14 -5.35
N ASN A 166 8.84 -10.09 -6.11
CA ASN A 166 10.06 -9.99 -6.90
C ASN A 166 11.10 -9.11 -6.20
N GLU A 167 12.33 -9.61 -6.04
CA GLU A 167 13.45 -8.93 -5.39
C GLU A 167 13.85 -7.63 -6.11
N THR A 168 13.53 -7.50 -7.39
CA THR A 168 13.78 -6.26 -8.15
C THR A 168 13.03 -5.05 -7.58
N ALA A 169 11.97 -5.28 -6.79
CA ALA A 169 11.22 -4.22 -6.11
C ALA A 169 12.10 -3.39 -5.17
N TRP A 170 13.16 -3.97 -4.59
CA TRP A 170 14.11 -3.27 -3.73
C TRP A 170 15.55 -3.26 -4.26
N GLU A 171 15.76 -3.64 -5.53
CA GLU A 171 17.10 -3.64 -6.10
C GLU A 171 17.64 -2.20 -6.23
N GLY A 172 18.75 -1.94 -5.54
CA GLY A 172 19.42 -0.64 -5.59
C GLY A 172 18.70 0.50 -4.88
N ARG A 173 17.67 0.20 -4.07
CA ARG A 173 16.98 1.17 -3.19
C ARG A 173 16.95 0.67 -1.74
N GLU A 174 16.62 1.55 -0.81
CA GLU A 174 16.48 1.15 0.59
C GLU A 174 15.17 0.38 0.80
N LEU A 175 15.25 -0.80 1.42
CA LEU A 175 14.07 -1.55 1.90
C LEU A 175 13.94 -1.34 3.41
N ILE A 176 12.90 -0.67 3.85
CA ILE A 176 12.66 -0.31 5.25
C ILE A 176 11.47 -1.11 5.77
N GLU A 177 11.67 -1.83 6.87
CA GLU A 177 10.57 -2.50 7.58
C GLU A 177 10.22 -1.70 8.82
N ILE A 178 8.95 -1.30 8.97
CA ILE A 178 8.50 -0.47 10.09
C ILE A 178 8.53 -1.26 11.40
N ASP A 179 9.15 -0.67 12.42
CA ASP A 179 9.06 -1.13 13.81
C ASP A 179 8.08 -0.26 14.61
N PHE A 180 7.01 -0.88 15.08
CA PHE A 180 5.96 -0.23 15.86
C PHE A 180 6.31 -0.09 17.36
N LYS A 181 7.45 -0.63 17.82
CA LYS A 181 7.84 -0.64 19.24
C LYS A 181 8.81 0.48 19.64
N GLY A 182 9.14 1.38 18.71
CA GLY A 182 10.10 2.47 18.92
C GLY A 182 9.52 3.76 19.51
N GLN A 183 10.32 4.84 19.51
CA GLN A 183 9.92 6.16 20.04
C GLN A 183 8.70 6.78 19.34
N ARG A 184 8.49 6.44 18.06
CA ARG A 184 7.33 6.86 17.27
C ARG A 184 6.15 5.87 17.37
N GLY A 185 6.32 4.80 18.13
CA GLY A 185 5.32 3.77 18.36
C GLY A 185 4.30 4.19 19.41
N LEU A 186 3.01 3.99 19.11
CA LEU A 186 1.90 4.26 20.02
C LEU A 186 0.73 3.30 19.75
N LYS A 187 -0.39 3.52 20.43
CA LYS A 187 -1.66 2.84 20.15
C LYS A 187 -2.68 3.84 19.63
N ILE A 188 -3.39 3.47 18.57
CA ILE A 188 -4.63 4.15 18.14
C ILE A 188 -5.74 3.10 18.16
N GLY A 189 -6.65 3.23 19.12
CA GLY A 189 -7.56 2.14 19.50
C GLY A 189 -6.76 0.91 19.92
N ASN A 190 -7.02 -0.25 19.30
CA ASN A 190 -6.29 -1.49 19.57
C ASN A 190 -5.12 -1.75 18.60
N PHE A 191 -4.90 -0.88 17.61
CA PHE A 191 -3.83 -1.04 16.63
C PHE A 191 -2.51 -0.51 17.17
N ASP A 192 -1.42 -1.25 16.94
CA ASP A 192 -0.09 -0.67 17.00
C ASP A 192 0.02 0.37 15.89
N ALA A 193 0.39 1.58 16.26
CA ALA A 193 0.52 2.72 15.37
C ALA A 193 1.96 3.23 15.36
N TYR A 194 2.36 3.80 14.24
CA TYR A 194 3.66 4.44 14.04
C TYR A 194 3.42 5.83 13.49
N ASP A 195 3.75 6.87 14.25
CA ASP A 195 3.69 8.26 13.81
C ASP A 195 4.82 8.51 12.80
N PHE A 196 4.48 8.52 11.52
CA PHE A 196 5.46 8.45 10.44
C PHE A 196 6.35 9.70 10.41
N TYR A 197 5.73 10.88 10.57
CA TYR A 197 6.44 12.16 10.61
C TYR A 197 6.84 12.55 12.05
N GLY A 198 6.21 11.96 13.07
CA GLY A 198 6.47 12.27 14.48
C GLY A 198 5.76 13.54 14.95
N ASP A 199 4.83 14.06 14.13
CA ASP A 199 4.11 15.31 14.35
C ASP A 199 2.59 15.08 14.45
N GLY A 200 2.15 13.83 14.40
CA GLY A 200 0.77 13.39 14.47
C GLY A 200 -0.09 13.60 13.22
N SER A 201 0.50 13.95 12.08
CA SER A 201 -0.22 14.20 10.82
C SER A 201 -0.49 12.92 10.01
N PHE A 202 0.36 11.90 10.11
CA PHE A 202 0.24 10.66 9.35
C PHE A 202 0.72 9.45 10.16
N TYR A 203 -0.15 8.46 10.30
CA TYR A 203 0.14 7.24 11.06
C TYR A 203 0.05 6.03 10.15
N LEU A 204 1.02 5.12 10.29
CA LEU A 204 0.87 3.74 9.84
C LEU A 204 0.27 2.92 10.99
N LEU A 205 -0.59 1.96 10.68
CA LEU A 205 -1.27 1.08 11.62
C LEU A 205 -0.95 -0.36 11.26
N SER A 206 -0.41 -1.14 12.18
CA SER A 206 -0.23 -2.57 12.00
C SER A 206 -1.59 -3.25 12.00
N SER A 207 -2.00 -3.80 10.86
CA SER A 207 -3.31 -4.44 10.66
C SER A 207 -3.15 -5.88 10.15
N PRO A 208 -2.50 -6.77 10.94
CA PRO A 208 -2.24 -8.13 10.52
C PRO A 208 -3.54 -8.92 10.31
N GLY A 209 -3.49 -9.87 9.37
CA GLY A 209 -4.60 -10.79 9.09
C GLY A 209 -4.63 -11.20 7.63
N HIS A 210 -4.80 -10.23 6.73
CA HIS A 210 -4.88 -10.49 5.28
C HIS A 210 -3.54 -10.95 4.69
N ALA A 211 -2.45 -10.28 5.05
CA ALA A 211 -1.10 -10.62 4.62
C ALA A 211 -0.08 -10.35 5.73
N VAL A 212 1.07 -11.04 5.69
CA VAL A 212 2.22 -10.72 6.57
C VAL A 212 2.67 -9.29 6.28
N GLY A 213 2.87 -8.51 7.34
CA GLY A 213 3.26 -7.11 7.24
C GLY A 213 2.15 -6.19 6.73
N HIS A 214 0.88 -6.61 6.74
CA HIS A 214 -0.22 -5.74 6.34
C HIS A 214 -0.33 -4.51 7.24
N MET A 215 -0.40 -3.34 6.60
CA MET A 215 -0.52 -2.03 7.21
C MET A 215 -1.69 -1.25 6.62
N SER A 216 -2.33 -0.46 7.45
CA SER A 216 -3.26 0.60 7.04
C SER A 216 -2.66 1.95 7.37
N ALA A 217 -3.18 3.02 6.77
CA ALA A 217 -2.74 4.38 7.09
C ALA A 217 -3.91 5.22 7.63
N ARG A 218 -3.59 6.15 8.53
CA ARG A 218 -4.49 7.20 8.99
C ARG A 218 -3.83 8.55 8.73
N ALA A 219 -4.46 9.37 7.91
CA ALA A 219 -4.05 10.75 7.65
C ALA A 219 -4.92 11.73 8.44
N HIS A 220 -4.30 12.72 9.06
CA HIS A 220 -4.98 13.93 9.50
C HIS A 220 -4.94 14.94 8.34
N VAL A 221 -6.12 15.33 7.87
CA VAL A 221 -6.28 16.20 6.70
C VAL A 221 -7.16 17.39 7.08
N CYS A 222 -6.94 18.54 6.44
CA CYS A 222 -7.85 19.66 6.56
C CYS A 222 -8.97 19.61 5.53
N SER A 223 -10.19 19.85 5.99
CA SER A 223 -11.34 20.01 5.10
C SER A 223 -11.43 21.46 4.62
N GLY A 224 -11.05 21.71 3.36
CA GLY A 224 -11.30 22.99 2.67
C GLY A 224 -10.04 23.81 2.36
N SER A 225 -10.16 24.72 1.39
CA SER A 225 -9.06 25.52 0.81
C SER A 225 -8.53 26.65 1.71
N HIS A 226 -8.92 26.71 3.00
CA HIS A 226 -8.50 27.75 3.92
C HIS A 226 -8.25 27.19 5.32
N ASN A 227 -6.99 27.31 5.74
CA ASN A 227 -6.43 27.22 7.11
C ASN A 227 -6.79 25.99 7.95
N CYS A 228 -5.85 25.03 7.96
CA CYS A 228 -5.25 24.63 9.23
C CYS A 228 -4.34 25.78 9.72
#